data_AF-A0A9D1PVT6-F1
#
_entry.id   AF-A0A9D1PVT6-F1
#
_cell.length_a   1.000
_cell.length_b   1.000
_cell.length_c   1.000
_cell.angle_alpha   90.00
_cell.angle_beta   90.00
_cell.angle_gamma   90.00
#
_symmetry.space_group_name_H-M   'P 1'
#
loop_
_entity.id
_entity.type
_entity.pdbx_description
1 polymer ?
#
loop_
_entity_poly.entity_id
_entity_poly.type
_entity_poly.pdbx_seq_one_letter_code
_entity_poly.pdbx_strand_id
1 'polypeptide(L)'
;MKKSLFSAILVIFVLLTALLPTSPCLAAPKSMSELRQLCASGASLVLDMSSHRYSVSELRMLAQALRGNATLTIRMDRGGALSTAECLQLSRTRPGQIRFWF
;
A
#
# COMPACT_ATOMS: atom_id res chain seq x y z
N MET A 1 -0.45 52.35 -2.20
CA MET A 1 -0.66 51.25 -1.23
C MET A 1 -0.80 49.84 -1.87
N LYS A 2 -0.31 49.59 -3.10
CA LYS A 2 -0.48 48.29 -3.80
C LYS A 2 0.67 47.27 -3.60
N LYS A 3 1.85 47.71 -3.15
CA LYS A 3 3.05 46.87 -3.01
C LYS A 3 2.97 45.87 -1.83
N SER A 4 2.26 46.22 -0.76
CA SER A 4 2.11 45.37 0.43
C SER A 4 1.26 44.13 0.16
N LEU A 5 0.21 44.26 -0.67
CA LEU A 5 -0.69 43.16 -0.99
C LEU A 5 0.00 42.04 -1.77
N PHE A 6 0.87 42.41 -2.71
CA PHE A 6 1.63 41.44 -3.52
C PHE A 6 2.62 40.64 -2.67
N SER A 7 3.26 41.28 -1.69
CA SER A 7 4.21 40.60 -0.81
C SER A 7 3.52 39.60 0.12
N ALA A 8 2.32 39.93 0.62
CA ALA A 8 1.53 39.03 1.46
C ALA A 8 1.06 37.78 0.70
N ILE A 9 0.62 37.95 -0.55
CA ILE A 9 0.19 36.83 -1.41
C ILE A 9 1.38 35.89 -1.72
N LEU A 10 2.56 36.46 -1.96
CA LEU A 10 3.77 35.68 -2.24
C LEU A 10 4.20 34.82 -1.03
N VAL A 11 4.16 35.39 0.19
CA VAL A 11 4.49 34.65 1.42
C VAL A 11 3.49 33.53 1.69
N ILE A 12 2.19 33.79 1.47
CA ILE A 12 1.14 32.77 1.59
C ILE A 12 1.35 31.65 0.57
N PHE A 13 1.67 31.98 -0.68
CA PHE A 13 1.93 31.01 -1.74
C PHE A 13 3.15 30.13 -1.42
N VAL A 14 4.24 30.74 -0.93
CA VAL A 14 5.45 30.02 -0.51
C VAL A 14 5.17 29.11 0.69
N LEU A 15 4.39 29.56 1.68
CA LEU A 15 3.96 28.72 2.80
C LEU A 15 3.08 27.55 2.35
N LEU A 16 2.14 27.78 1.42
CA LEU A 16 1.27 26.75 0.86
C LEU A 16 2.06 25.69 0.09
N THR A 17 3.09 26.08 -0.66
CA THR A 17 3.98 25.13 -1.35
C THR A 17 4.90 24.37 -0.40
N ALA A 18 5.27 24.96 0.75
CA ALA A 18 6.11 24.30 1.76
C ALA A 18 5.32 23.34 2.67
N LEU A 19 4.00 23.52 2.78
CA LEU A 19 3.07 22.69 3.58
C LEU A 19 2.49 21.49 2.81
N LEU A 20 2.90 21.27 1.55
CA LEU A 20 2.58 20.05 0.80
C LEU A 20 3.70 19.03 1.04
N PRO A 21 3.54 18.05 1.95
CA PRO A 21 4.45 16.92 2.02
C PRO A 21 4.07 15.96 0.89
N THR A 22 4.15 16.40 -0.37
CA THR A 22 4.03 15.49 -1.50
C THR A 22 5.42 14.94 -1.81
N SER A 23 6.07 14.39 -0.80
CA SER A 23 7.17 13.46 -1.05
C SER A 23 6.55 12.35 -1.89
N PRO A 24 6.99 12.14 -3.15
CA PRO A 24 6.46 11.06 -3.95
C PRO A 24 6.62 9.76 -3.15
N CYS A 25 5.60 8.91 -3.15
CA CYS A 25 5.76 7.55 -2.66
C CYS A 25 6.81 6.89 -3.57
N LEU A 26 8.07 6.92 -3.14
CA LEU A 26 9.16 6.30 -3.87
C LEU A 26 8.73 4.87 -4.17
N ALA A 27 8.73 4.52 -5.46
CA ALA A 27 8.41 3.20 -5.98
C ALA A 27 9.54 2.20 -5.68
N ALA A 28 10.08 2.27 -4.47
CA ALA A 28 11.06 1.36 -3.92
C ALA A 28 10.33 0.19 -3.24
N PRO A 29 10.99 -0.97 -3.11
CA PRO A 29 10.48 -2.08 -2.31
C PRO A 29 10.09 -1.61 -0.91
N LYS A 30 8.88 -1.98 -0.49
CA LYS A 30 8.34 -1.63 0.82
C LYS A 30 8.61 -2.74 1.82
N SER A 31 9.01 -2.36 3.03
CA SER A 31 9.16 -3.31 4.13
C SER A 31 7.80 -3.89 4.53
N MET A 32 7.80 -5.08 5.15
CA MET A 32 6.57 -5.69 5.68
C MET A 32 5.85 -4.79 6.69
N SER A 33 6.60 -4.01 7.48
CA SER A 33 6.04 -3.01 8.39
C SER A 33 5.27 -1.91 7.66
N GLU A 34 5.82 -1.38 6.56
CA GLU A 34 5.14 -0.36 5.74
C GLU A 34 3.91 -0.94 5.05
N LEU A 35 4.02 -2.12 4.45
CA LEU A 35 2.89 -2.79 3.81
C LEU A 35 1.74 -3.00 4.80
N ARG A 36 2.05 -3.41 6.02
CA ARG A 36 1.04 -3.58 7.08
C ARG A 36 0.38 -2.25 7.47
N GLN A 37 1.15 -1.16 7.56
CA GLN A 37 0.60 0.17 7.83
C GLN A 37 -0.33 0.64 6.71
N LEU A 38 0.04 0.39 5.46
CA LEU A 38 -0.81 0.69 4.29
C LEU A 38 -2.11 -0.13 4.30
N CYS A 39 -2.05 -1.44 4.59
CA CYS A 39 -3.27 -2.24 4.79
C CYS A 39 -4.16 -1.65 5.91
N ALA A 40 -3.54 -1.28 7.04
CA ALA A 40 -4.25 -0.76 8.20
C ALA A 40 -4.84 0.65 7.96
N SER A 41 -4.31 1.42 7.02
CA SER A 41 -4.91 2.69 6.56
C SER A 41 -6.06 2.48 5.58
N GLY A 42 -6.37 1.24 5.20
CA GLY A 42 -7.41 0.90 4.23
C GLY A 42 -6.95 0.92 2.77
N ALA A 43 -5.63 0.93 2.51
CA ALA A 43 -5.13 0.82 1.15
C ALA A 43 -5.30 -0.60 0.60
N SER A 44 -5.64 -0.69 -0.69
CA SER A 44 -5.56 -1.95 -1.43
C SER A 44 -4.15 -2.16 -1.96
N LEU A 45 -3.65 -3.38 -1.91
CA LEU A 45 -2.29 -3.74 -2.31
C LEU A 45 -2.29 -4.74 -3.45
N VAL A 46 -1.30 -4.62 -4.33
CA VAL A 46 -0.92 -5.65 -5.30
C VAL A 46 0.49 -6.09 -4.97
N LEU A 47 0.65 -7.35 -4.59
CA LEU A 47 1.95 -7.96 -4.31
C LEU A 47 2.38 -8.78 -5.52
N ASP A 48 3.52 -8.42 -6.09
CA ASP A 48 4.13 -9.15 -7.20
C ASP A 48 5.19 -10.13 -6.68
N MET A 49 4.85 -11.43 -6.71
CA MET A 49 5.74 -12.48 -6.22
C MET A 49 6.94 -12.76 -7.13
N SER A 50 6.97 -12.19 -8.34
CA SER A 50 8.13 -12.27 -9.23
C SER A 50 9.31 -11.43 -8.71
N SER A 51 9.02 -10.35 -7.98
CA SER A 51 10.03 -9.42 -7.46
C SER A 51 10.46 -9.76 -6.03
N HIS A 52 9.54 -10.29 -5.22
CA HIS A 52 9.80 -10.68 -3.85
C HIS A 52 8.90 -11.85 -3.45
N ARG A 53 9.49 -12.93 -2.91
CA ARG A 53 8.71 -14.05 -2.40
C ARG A 53 8.24 -13.77 -0.98
N TYR A 54 6.92 -13.67 -0.83
CA TYR A 54 6.25 -13.61 0.46
C TYR A 54 5.88 -15.02 0.90
N SER A 55 6.16 -15.33 2.16
CA SER A 55 5.66 -16.52 2.82
C SER A 55 4.16 -16.43 3.11
N VAL A 56 3.51 -17.58 3.30
CA VAL A 56 2.08 -17.63 3.64
C VAL A 56 1.78 -16.90 4.96
N SER A 57 2.71 -16.94 5.93
CA SER A 57 2.57 -16.22 7.19
C SER A 57 2.58 -14.70 6.97
N GLU A 58 3.47 -14.19 6.13
CA GLU A 58 3.51 -12.76 5.76
C GLU A 58 2.24 -12.32 5.05
N LEU A 59 1.79 -13.10 4.06
CA LEU A 59 0.55 -12.83 3.33
C LEU A 59 -0.66 -12.84 4.28
N ARG A 60 -0.69 -13.76 5.25
CA ARG A 60 -1.73 -13.80 6.28
C ARG A 60 -1.69 -12.55 7.17
N MET A 61 -0.52 -12.11 7.60
CA MET A 61 -0.38 -10.90 8.41
C MET A 61 -0.90 -9.67 7.67
N LEU A 62 -0.62 -9.54 6.37
CA LEU A 62 -1.14 -8.44 5.55
C LEU A 62 -2.65 -8.54 5.35
N ALA A 63 -3.17 -9.73 5.09
CA ALA A 63 -4.59 -9.97 4.95
C ALA A 63 -5.38 -9.66 6.24
N GLN A 64 -4.83 -9.95 7.42
CA GLN A 64 -5.43 -9.60 8.71
C GLN A 64 -5.41 -8.10 8.99
N ALA A 65 -4.43 -7.38 8.43
CA ALA A 65 -4.29 -5.93 8.62
C ALA A 65 -5.20 -5.11 7.69
N LEU A 66 -5.80 -5.73 6.66
CA LEU A 66 -6.74 -5.06 5.76
C LEU A 66 -7.94 -4.51 6.56
N ARG A 67 -8.50 -3.40 6.07
CA ARG A 67 -9.68 -2.75 6.66
C ARG A 67 -10.74 -2.44 5.63
N GLY A 68 -12.00 -2.50 6.06
CA GLY A 68 -13.16 -2.17 5.22
C GLY A 68 -13.20 -3.05 3.96
N ASN A 69 -13.30 -2.42 2.80
CA ASN A 69 -13.38 -3.08 1.49
C ASN A 69 -12.02 -3.14 0.77
N ALA A 70 -10.91 -2.93 1.50
CA ALA A 70 -9.57 -3.03 0.93
C ALA A 70 -9.31 -4.43 0.37
N THR A 71 -8.55 -4.47 -0.72
CA THR A 71 -8.23 -5.70 -1.44
C THR A 71 -6.73 -5.98 -1.40
N LEU A 72 -6.36 -7.22 -1.08
CA LEU A 72 -5.01 -7.73 -1.29
C LEU A 72 -5.00 -8.63 -2.53
N THR A 73 -4.31 -8.19 -3.58
CA THR A 73 -4.10 -8.98 -4.79
C THR A 73 -2.71 -9.60 -4.76
N ILE A 74 -2.63 -10.92 -4.89
CA ILE A 74 -1.37 -11.66 -4.94
C ILE A 74 -1.18 -12.11 -6.38
N ARG A 75 -0.19 -11.51 -7.05
CA ARG A 75 0.25 -11.90 -8.39
C ARG A 75 1.34 -12.94 -8.25
N MET A 76 1.00 -14.18 -8.60
CA MET A 76 1.92 -15.31 -8.53
C MET A 76 2.83 -15.37 -9.75
N ASP A 77 4.00 -15.94 -9.55
CA ASP A 77 4.95 -16.34 -10.59
C ASP A 77 5.16 -17.87 -10.50
N ARG A 78 5.65 -18.52 -11.57
CA ARG A 78 5.97 -19.96 -11.58
C ARG A 78 6.88 -20.39 -10.42
N GLY A 79 7.77 -19.52 -9.96
CA GLY A 79 8.63 -19.77 -8.80
C GLY A 79 7.93 -19.51 -7.46
N GLY A 80 7.16 -18.43 -7.35
CA GLY A 80 6.47 -18.01 -6.13
C GLY A 80 5.04 -18.54 -5.94
N ALA A 81 4.61 -19.54 -6.70
CA ALA A 81 3.23 -20.01 -6.68
C ALA A 81 2.85 -20.63 -5.33
N LEU A 82 1.72 -20.18 -4.80
CA LEU A 82 1.09 -20.80 -3.63
C LEU A 82 0.37 -22.08 -4.07
N SER A 83 0.43 -23.10 -3.23
CA SER A 83 -0.41 -24.28 -3.41
C SER A 83 -1.90 -23.93 -3.22
N THR A 84 -2.78 -24.76 -3.78
CA THR A 84 -4.23 -24.61 -3.60
C THR A 84 -4.63 -24.60 -2.12
N ALA A 85 -3.95 -25.39 -1.28
CA ALA A 85 -4.20 -25.44 0.15
C ALA A 85 -3.86 -24.12 0.85
N GLU A 86 -2.75 -23.49 0.47
CA GLU A 86 -2.32 -22.20 1.01
C GLU A 86 -3.25 -21.06 0.55
N CYS A 87 -3.68 -21.06 -0.70
CA CYS A 87 -4.70 -20.13 -1.21
C CYS A 87 -6.02 -20.24 -0.42
N LEU A 88 -6.47 -21.48 -0.14
CA LEU A 88 -7.67 -21.74 0.65
C LEU A 88 -7.50 -21.27 2.10
N GLN A 89 -6.31 -21.44 2.67
CA GLN A 89 -6.02 -20.97 4.02
C GLN A 89 -6.02 -19.44 4.08
N LEU A 90 -5.43 -18.78 3.08
CA LEU A 90 -5.41 -17.33 2.96
C LEU A 90 -6.81 -16.75 2.73
N SER A 91 -7.63 -17.34 1.86
CA SER A 91 -8.98 -16.83 1.56
C SER A 91 -9.92 -16.83 2.77
N ARG A 92 -9.62 -17.62 3.80
CA ARG A 92 -10.37 -17.67 5.07
C ARG A 92 -9.96 -16.56 6.05
N THR A 93 -8.95 -15.76 5.72
CA THR A 93 -8.47 -14.65 6.55
C THR A 93 -9.42 -13.45 6.39
N ARG A 94 -9.94 -12.91 7.50
CA ARG A 94 -10.71 -11.65 7.55
C ARG A 94 -9.86 -10.56 8.24
N PRO A 95 -10.02 -9.26 7.91
CA PRO A 95 -11.08 -8.62 7.12
C PRO A 95 -10.60 -8.00 5.80
N GLY A 96 -11.13 -8.44 4.65
CA GLY A 96 -10.90 -7.81 3.35
C GLY A 96 -11.17 -8.77 2.18
N GLN A 97 -10.97 -8.32 0.94
CA GLN A 97 -11.02 -9.19 -0.23
C GLN A 97 -9.60 -9.65 -0.58
N ILE A 98 -9.40 -10.96 -0.74
CA ILE A 98 -8.14 -11.51 -1.25
C ILE A 98 -8.38 -11.98 -2.68
N ARG A 99 -7.52 -11.53 -3.61
CA ARG A 99 -7.56 -11.92 -5.03
C ARG A 99 -6.27 -12.65 -5.38
N PHE A 100 -6.41 -13.74 -6.10
CA PHE A 100 -5.29 -14.53 -6.60
C PHE A 100 -5.22 -14.33 -8.12
N TRP A 101 -4.07 -13.87 -8.60
CA TRP A 101 -3.77 -13.81 -10.03
C TRP A 101 -2.73 -14.88 -10.32
N PHE A 102 -3.19 -15.92 -11.03
CA PHE A 102 -2.40 -17.07 -11.49
C PHE A 102 -1.77 -16.81 -12.86
#